data_AF-A0A562QUT1-F1
#
_entry.id   AF-A0A562QUT1-F1
#
_cell.length_a   1.000
_cell.length_b   1.000
_cell.length_c   1.000
_cell.angle_alpha   90.00
_cell.angle_beta   90.00
_cell.angle_gamma   90.00
#
_symmetry.space_group_name_H-M   'P 1'
#
loop_
_entity.id
_entity.type
_entity.pdbx_description
1 polymer ?
#
loop_
_entity_poly.entity_id
_entity_poly.type
_entity_poly.pdbx_seq_one_letter_code
_entity_poly.pdbx_strand_id
1 'polypeptide(L)'
;MLRRVADSLYWMSRNIERAENNARVLGVQLIKELEGSEKEITKNHNWNTILEICASASEFQHLYGNRLPKEEAVIEYITFSEHNPNSIYNCAKIARENARITRDHVPNDLWVSVNEFYLYLNETSQLQWNSKHIHSYLQQVKMASLTTQGIIESLMPQDVCYHIINIGKWLERAENTIRIVNEACEITNRIIKGNKIEHFHCGHSALQLVNGHNAYLKQARPKMDSRQVLPFLVSDSTFPRSIRYCLNKVNRGIQQLENEGAFVYSRQLKVVMNDLVERCNKLKVENMNLMDHKSDFFELIKGDSWNNAPKKRIG
;
A
#
# COMPACT_ATOMS: atom_id res chain seq x y z
N MET A 1 24.80 -13.87 3.52
CA MET A 1 23.73 -13.53 2.55
C MET A 1 24.24 -12.49 1.56
N LEU A 2 24.10 -12.74 0.24
CA LEU A 2 24.47 -11.78 -0.82
C LEU A 2 23.48 -10.62 -0.89
N ARG A 3 23.95 -9.42 -1.23
CA ARG A 3 23.10 -8.21 -1.39
C ARG A 3 21.92 -8.39 -2.33
N ARG A 4 22.11 -9.19 -3.38
CA ARG A 4 21.06 -9.51 -4.35
C ARG A 4 19.93 -10.35 -3.74
N VAL A 5 20.25 -11.29 -2.85
CA VAL A 5 19.24 -12.10 -2.15
C VAL A 5 18.38 -11.23 -1.26
N ALA A 6 19.02 -10.36 -0.47
CA ALA A 6 18.33 -9.39 0.39
C ALA A 6 17.37 -8.49 -0.41
N ASP A 7 17.86 -7.94 -1.52
CA ASP A 7 17.10 -7.06 -2.40
C ASP A 7 15.90 -7.79 -3.02
N SER A 8 16.09 -9.03 -3.49
CA SER A 8 14.99 -9.84 -4.02
C SER A 8 13.95 -10.19 -2.96
N LEU A 9 14.34 -10.61 -1.75
CA LEU A 9 13.39 -10.90 -0.66
C LEU A 9 12.59 -9.66 -0.25
N TYR A 10 13.27 -8.51 -0.17
CA TYR A 10 12.67 -7.23 0.13
C TYR A 10 11.62 -6.85 -0.93
N TRP A 11 12.01 -6.82 -2.20
CA TRP A 11 11.10 -6.45 -3.29
C TRP A 11 10.00 -7.47 -3.54
N MET A 12 10.24 -8.76 -3.29
CA MET A 12 9.19 -9.78 -3.32
C MET A 12 8.08 -9.42 -2.34
N SER A 13 8.42 -9.28 -1.05
CA SER A 13 7.41 -9.01 -0.02
C SER A 13 6.70 -7.68 -0.23
N ARG A 14 7.46 -6.66 -0.65
CA ARG A 14 6.95 -5.33 -0.92
C ARG A 14 5.92 -5.32 -2.05
N ASN A 15 6.18 -6.03 -3.15
CA ASN A 15 5.24 -6.11 -4.27
C ASN A 15 4.02 -6.98 -3.97
N ILE A 16 4.14 -8.01 -3.13
CA ILE A 16 2.98 -8.79 -2.65
C ILE A 16 2.05 -7.90 -1.82
N GLU A 17 2.60 -7.10 -0.91
CA GLU A 17 1.81 -6.15 -0.12
C GLU A 17 1.22 -5.03 -1.00
N ARG A 18 1.96 -4.55 -2.00
CA ARG A 18 1.46 -3.53 -2.95
C ARG A 18 0.27 -4.03 -3.77
N ALA A 19 0.36 -5.23 -4.34
CA ALA A 19 -0.73 -5.83 -5.11
C ALA A 19 -2.00 -5.94 -4.24
N GLU A 20 -1.84 -6.37 -2.99
CA GLU A 20 -2.91 -6.48 -2.00
C GLU A 20 -3.54 -5.12 -1.65
N ASN A 21 -2.71 -4.11 -1.40
CA ASN A 21 -3.15 -2.75 -1.11
C ASN A 21 -3.95 -2.15 -2.27
N ASN A 22 -3.44 -2.27 -3.50
CA ASN A 22 -4.11 -1.80 -4.71
C ASN A 22 -5.44 -2.53 -4.93
N ALA A 23 -5.47 -3.85 -4.70
CA ALA A 23 -6.70 -4.64 -4.80
C ALA A 23 -7.75 -4.21 -3.77
N ARG A 24 -7.33 -3.87 -2.55
CA ARG A 24 -8.24 -3.34 -1.51
C ARG A 24 -8.78 -1.97 -1.88
N VAL A 25 -7.91 -1.03 -2.24
CA VAL A 25 -8.29 0.35 -2.59
C VAL A 25 -9.28 0.35 -3.74
N LEU A 26 -8.99 -0.38 -4.81
CA LEU A 26 -9.90 -0.52 -5.95
C LEU A 26 -11.21 -1.22 -5.56
N GLY A 27 -11.15 -2.28 -4.75
CA GLY A 27 -12.34 -3.01 -4.31
C GLY A 27 -13.31 -2.14 -3.48
N VAL A 28 -12.79 -1.26 -2.63
CA VAL A 28 -13.60 -0.28 -1.88
C VAL A 28 -14.27 0.71 -2.83
N GLN A 29 -13.55 1.21 -3.84
CA GLN A 29 -14.14 2.14 -4.82
C GLN A 29 -15.28 1.49 -5.59
N LEU A 30 -15.12 0.25 -6.06
CA LEU A 30 -16.16 -0.45 -6.81
C LEU A 30 -17.44 -0.67 -5.97
N ILE A 31 -17.29 -0.97 -4.67
CA ILE A 31 -18.45 -1.09 -3.77
C ILE A 31 -19.18 0.26 -3.64
N LYS A 32 -18.44 1.37 -3.49
CA LYS A 32 -19.03 2.71 -3.40
C LYS A 32 -19.81 3.09 -4.66
N GLU A 33 -19.30 2.74 -5.84
CA GLU A 33 -20.00 2.99 -7.11
C GLU A 33 -21.31 2.21 -7.19
N LEU A 34 -21.33 0.96 -6.73
CA LEU A 34 -22.54 0.11 -6.69
C LEU A 34 -23.60 0.63 -5.72
N GLU A 35 -23.19 1.24 -4.60
CA GLU A 35 -24.10 1.84 -3.61
C GLU A 35 -24.79 3.11 -4.14
N GLY A 36 -24.37 3.65 -5.29
CA GLY A 36 -25.08 4.70 -6.03
C GLY A 36 -25.22 6.03 -5.29
N SER A 37 -24.38 6.27 -4.28
CA SER A 37 -24.54 7.35 -3.31
C SER A 37 -23.98 8.71 -3.76
N GLU A 38 -23.42 8.82 -4.98
CA GLU A 38 -22.61 9.96 -5.38
C GLU A 38 -22.98 10.60 -6.73
N LYS A 39 -22.86 11.94 -6.80
CA LYS A 39 -23.02 12.74 -8.02
C LYS A 39 -21.83 12.51 -8.98
N GLU A 40 -22.04 12.66 -10.28
CA GLU A 40 -21.04 12.41 -11.34
C GLU A 40 -19.72 13.19 -11.17
N ILE A 41 -19.79 14.43 -10.63
CA ILE A 41 -18.59 15.22 -10.30
C ILE A 41 -17.78 14.53 -9.18
N THR A 42 -18.45 14.00 -8.15
CA THR A 42 -17.82 13.28 -7.03
C THR A 42 -17.19 11.98 -7.50
N LYS A 43 -17.86 11.23 -8.40
CA LYS A 43 -17.32 10.00 -9.01
C LYS A 43 -15.97 10.23 -9.71
N ASN A 44 -15.87 11.28 -10.51
CA ASN A 44 -14.63 11.63 -11.21
C ASN A 44 -13.48 11.99 -10.26
N HIS A 45 -13.77 12.67 -9.14
CA HIS A 45 -12.77 12.97 -8.12
C HIS A 45 -12.30 11.71 -7.38
N ASN A 46 -13.20 10.75 -7.17
CA ASN A 46 -12.86 9.48 -6.54
C ASN A 46 -11.91 8.66 -7.41
N TRP A 47 -12.16 8.51 -8.71
CA TRP A 47 -11.25 7.77 -9.59
C TRP A 47 -9.85 8.40 -9.69
N ASN A 48 -9.75 9.73 -9.66
CA ASN A 48 -8.44 10.39 -9.57
C ASN A 48 -7.74 10.11 -8.23
N THR A 49 -8.50 10.09 -7.13
CA THR A 49 -7.99 9.74 -5.80
C THR A 49 -7.41 8.32 -5.77
N ILE A 50 -8.12 7.37 -6.39
CA ILE A 50 -7.66 5.98 -6.52
C ILE A 50 -6.37 5.89 -7.34
N LEU A 51 -6.24 6.67 -8.42
CA LEU A 51 -5.01 6.73 -9.22
C LEU A 51 -3.82 7.28 -8.42
N GLU A 52 -4.01 8.33 -7.63
CA GLU A 52 -2.95 8.91 -6.79
C GLU A 52 -2.50 7.95 -5.67
N ILE A 53 -3.43 7.15 -5.12
CA ILE A 53 -3.09 6.15 -4.10
C ILE A 53 -2.34 4.97 -4.71
N CYS A 54 -2.85 4.38 -5.79
CA CYS A 54 -2.37 3.10 -6.34
C CYS A 54 -1.20 3.23 -7.33
N ALA A 55 -1.07 4.39 -7.99
CA ALA A 55 -0.19 4.57 -9.14
C ALA A 55 0.32 6.02 -9.22
N SER A 56 0.44 6.54 -10.44
CA SER A 56 0.73 7.95 -10.73
C SER A 56 -0.37 8.49 -11.63
N ALA A 57 -1.15 9.45 -11.14
CA ALA A 57 -2.18 10.09 -11.97
C ALA A 57 -1.55 10.85 -13.16
N SER A 58 -0.36 11.42 -12.99
CA SER A 58 0.36 12.08 -14.09
C SER A 58 0.81 11.11 -15.19
N GLU A 59 1.26 9.90 -14.82
CA GLU A 59 1.65 8.88 -15.81
C GLU A 59 0.42 8.34 -16.55
N PHE A 60 -0.69 8.14 -15.83
CA PHE A 60 -1.97 7.79 -16.43
C PHE A 60 -2.44 8.86 -17.44
N GLN A 61 -2.43 10.13 -17.06
CA GLN A 61 -2.82 11.24 -17.95
C GLN A 61 -1.92 11.35 -19.18
N HIS A 62 -0.62 11.07 -19.04
CA HIS A 62 0.29 11.03 -20.18
C HIS A 62 -0.04 9.91 -21.17
N LEU A 63 -0.44 8.73 -20.67
CA LEU A 63 -0.74 7.55 -21.50
C LEU A 63 -2.14 7.59 -22.12
N TYR A 64 -3.15 8.05 -21.36
CA TYR A 64 -4.56 8.00 -21.74
C TYR A 64 -5.16 9.38 -22.10
N GLY A 65 -4.35 10.45 -22.00
CA GLY A 65 -4.71 11.84 -22.30
C GLY A 65 -5.31 12.59 -21.11
N ASN A 66 -5.42 13.93 -21.24
CA ASN A 66 -5.93 14.84 -20.20
C ASN A 66 -7.47 14.79 -20.01
N ARG A 67 -8.13 13.69 -20.39
CA ARG A 67 -9.58 13.53 -20.20
C ARG A 67 -9.85 12.93 -18.83
N LEU A 68 -11.06 13.17 -18.31
CA LEU A 68 -11.49 12.55 -17.06
C LEU A 68 -11.35 11.03 -17.15
N PRO A 69 -10.79 10.38 -16.12
CA PRO A 69 -10.58 8.95 -16.13
C PRO A 69 -11.92 8.22 -16.25
N LYS A 70 -12.09 7.45 -17.34
CA LYS A 70 -13.19 6.48 -17.42
C LYS A 70 -12.92 5.36 -16.42
N GLU A 71 -13.95 4.93 -15.72
CA GLU A 71 -13.89 3.84 -14.73
C GLU A 71 -13.14 2.62 -15.29
N GLU A 72 -13.52 2.18 -16.49
CA GLU A 72 -12.95 0.99 -17.11
C GLU A 72 -11.45 1.13 -17.38
N ALA A 73 -11.01 2.31 -17.79
CA ALA A 73 -9.60 2.59 -18.07
C ALA A 73 -8.77 2.61 -16.77
N VAL A 74 -9.33 3.10 -15.66
CA VAL A 74 -8.64 3.10 -14.36
C VAL A 74 -8.55 1.69 -13.79
N ILE A 75 -9.64 0.92 -13.88
CA ILE A 75 -9.65 -0.49 -13.48
C ILE A 75 -8.54 -1.22 -14.24
N GLU A 76 -8.55 -1.16 -15.58
CA GLU A 76 -7.56 -1.82 -16.43
C GLU A 76 -6.13 -1.37 -16.12
N TYR A 77 -5.92 -0.08 -15.90
CA TYR A 77 -4.60 0.48 -15.58
C TYR A 77 -4.05 -0.01 -14.23
N ILE A 78 -4.90 -0.16 -13.22
CA ILE A 78 -4.50 -0.62 -11.88
C ILE A 78 -4.40 -2.14 -11.82
N THR A 79 -5.20 -2.89 -12.58
CA THR A 79 -5.20 -4.36 -12.51
C THR A 79 -4.22 -4.98 -13.50
N PHE A 80 -4.37 -4.70 -14.79
CA PHE A 80 -3.79 -5.51 -15.87
C PHE A 80 -2.68 -4.82 -16.65
N SER A 81 -2.63 -3.49 -16.65
CA SER A 81 -1.73 -2.74 -17.53
C SER A 81 -0.25 -3.00 -17.22
N GLU A 82 0.49 -3.42 -18.24
CA GLU A 82 1.95 -3.54 -18.17
C GLU A 82 2.65 -2.17 -18.14
N HIS A 83 1.96 -1.11 -18.58
CA HIS A 83 2.50 0.25 -18.56
C HIS A 83 2.49 0.88 -17.17
N ASN A 84 1.72 0.34 -16.23
CA ASN A 84 1.74 0.77 -14.84
C ASN A 84 2.68 -0.15 -14.03
N PRO A 85 3.86 0.32 -13.58
CA PRO A 85 4.77 -0.50 -12.77
C PRO A 85 4.13 -1.00 -11.46
N ASN A 86 3.10 -0.31 -10.97
CA ASN A 86 2.36 -0.64 -9.76
C ASN A 86 1.03 -1.37 -10.06
N SER A 87 0.77 -1.81 -11.29
CA SER A 87 -0.41 -2.66 -11.54
C SER A 87 -0.31 -3.96 -10.75
N ILE A 88 -1.46 -4.53 -10.38
CA ILE A 88 -1.51 -5.80 -9.66
C ILE A 88 -0.76 -6.89 -10.44
N TYR A 89 -0.92 -6.92 -11.77
CA TYR A 89 -0.19 -7.82 -12.65
C TYR A 89 1.34 -7.62 -12.55
N ASN A 90 1.85 -6.40 -12.71
CA ASN A 90 3.29 -6.14 -12.64
C ASN A 90 3.87 -6.43 -11.25
N CYS A 91 3.13 -6.09 -10.18
CA CYS A 91 3.54 -6.40 -8.81
C CYS A 91 3.67 -7.92 -8.61
N ALA A 92 2.69 -8.71 -9.07
CA ALA A 92 2.75 -10.17 -8.98
C ALA A 92 3.89 -10.75 -9.82
N LYS A 93 4.14 -10.22 -11.02
CA LYS A 93 5.26 -10.60 -11.88
C LYS A 93 6.60 -10.37 -11.18
N ILE A 94 6.80 -9.20 -10.58
CA ILE A 94 8.01 -8.87 -9.82
C ILE A 94 8.15 -9.76 -8.58
N ALA A 95 7.06 -10.01 -7.85
CA ALA A 95 7.06 -10.88 -6.69
C ALA A 95 7.50 -12.30 -7.06
N ARG A 96 6.94 -12.87 -8.13
CA ARG A 96 7.30 -14.19 -8.64
C ARG A 96 8.76 -14.27 -9.06
N GLU A 97 9.25 -13.34 -9.87
CA GLU A 97 10.65 -13.41 -10.32
C GLU A 97 11.64 -13.30 -9.15
N ASN A 98 11.33 -12.49 -8.14
CA ASN A 98 12.14 -12.42 -6.93
C ASN A 98 12.05 -13.71 -6.11
N ALA A 99 10.86 -14.29 -5.94
CA ALA A 99 10.69 -15.59 -5.28
C ALA A 99 11.50 -16.70 -5.99
N ARG A 100 11.59 -16.64 -7.32
CA ARG A 100 12.37 -17.59 -8.13
C ARG A 100 13.87 -17.47 -7.85
N ILE A 101 14.38 -16.24 -7.78
CA ILE A 101 15.79 -15.94 -7.52
C ILE A 101 16.19 -16.38 -6.11
N THR A 102 15.28 -16.27 -5.14
CA THR A 102 15.53 -16.57 -3.73
C THR A 102 14.97 -17.92 -3.30
N ARG A 103 14.75 -18.85 -4.24
CA ARG A 103 14.08 -20.13 -3.97
C ARG A 103 14.76 -20.96 -2.89
N ASP A 104 16.10 -20.89 -2.81
CA ASP A 104 16.88 -21.60 -1.79
C ASP A 104 16.79 -20.97 -0.39
N HIS A 105 16.14 -19.81 -0.27
CA HIS A 105 16.01 -19.03 0.96
C HIS A 105 14.57 -18.91 1.47
N VAL A 106 13.61 -19.52 0.78
CA VAL A 106 12.19 -19.50 1.15
C VAL A 106 11.60 -20.91 1.15
N PRO A 107 10.55 -21.18 1.93
CA PRO A 107 9.83 -22.45 1.87
C PRO A 107 9.32 -22.72 0.45
N ASN A 108 9.35 -23.98 0.02
CA ASN A 108 8.83 -24.34 -1.30
C ASN A 108 7.34 -23.97 -1.45
N ASP A 109 6.55 -24.07 -0.37
CA ASP A 109 5.16 -23.62 -0.32
C ASP A 109 5.00 -22.14 -0.68
N LEU A 110 5.94 -21.28 -0.25
CA LEU A 110 5.90 -19.86 -0.58
C LEU A 110 6.12 -19.64 -2.07
N TRP A 111 7.11 -20.32 -2.65
CA TRP A 111 7.37 -20.28 -4.08
C TRP A 111 6.16 -20.76 -4.89
N VAL A 112 5.58 -21.91 -4.52
CA VAL A 112 4.42 -22.49 -5.20
C VAL A 112 3.24 -21.51 -5.14
N SER A 113 2.91 -20.99 -3.96
CA SER A 113 1.80 -20.06 -3.78
C SER A 113 1.95 -18.78 -4.62
N VAL A 114 3.13 -18.17 -4.62
CA VAL A 114 3.39 -16.95 -5.42
C VAL A 114 3.35 -17.26 -6.92
N ASN A 115 3.87 -18.41 -7.35
CA ASN A 115 3.87 -18.80 -8.75
C ASN A 115 2.45 -19.14 -9.26
N GLU A 116 1.68 -19.92 -8.50
CA GLU A 116 0.28 -20.23 -8.82
C GLU A 116 -0.56 -18.97 -8.91
N PHE A 117 -0.37 -18.03 -7.98
CA PHE A 117 -1.05 -16.75 -8.04
C PHE A 117 -0.70 -15.95 -9.30
N TYR A 118 0.57 -15.86 -9.68
CA TYR A 118 0.97 -15.22 -10.94
C TYR A 118 0.34 -15.88 -12.16
N LEU A 119 0.33 -17.22 -12.24
CA LEU A 119 -0.27 -17.95 -13.36
C LEU A 119 -1.78 -17.65 -13.46
N TYR A 120 -2.50 -17.68 -12.33
CA TYR A 120 -3.91 -17.29 -12.27
C TYR A 120 -4.14 -15.86 -12.80
N LEU A 121 -3.33 -14.89 -12.39
CA LEU A 121 -3.47 -13.51 -12.86
C LEU A 121 -3.19 -13.38 -14.36
N ASN A 122 -2.18 -14.09 -14.86
CA ASN A 122 -1.77 -14.05 -16.27
C ASN A 122 -2.83 -14.67 -17.19
N GLU A 123 -3.49 -15.74 -16.75
CA GLU A 123 -4.64 -16.30 -17.45
C GLU A 123 -5.83 -15.33 -17.42
N THR A 124 -6.12 -14.75 -16.26
CA THR A 124 -7.27 -13.85 -16.08
C THR A 124 -7.11 -12.52 -16.84
N SER A 125 -5.89 -12.00 -16.99
CA SER A 125 -5.62 -10.76 -17.72
C SER A 125 -5.88 -10.86 -19.22
N GLN A 126 -5.99 -12.08 -19.77
CA GLN A 126 -6.28 -12.32 -21.19
C GLN A 126 -7.78 -12.44 -21.49
N LEU A 127 -8.63 -12.51 -20.45
CA LEU A 127 -10.07 -12.65 -20.60
C LEU A 127 -10.77 -11.29 -20.68
N GLN A 128 -11.89 -11.24 -21.40
CA GLN A 128 -12.79 -10.10 -21.29
C GLN A 128 -13.38 -10.04 -19.87
N TRP A 129 -13.16 -8.91 -19.19
CA TRP A 129 -13.60 -8.73 -17.82
C TRP A 129 -14.94 -7.99 -17.75
N ASN A 130 -15.68 -8.25 -16.69
CA ASN A 130 -16.86 -7.50 -16.28
C ASN A 130 -16.77 -7.23 -14.77
N SER A 131 -17.71 -6.48 -14.20
CA SER A 131 -17.69 -6.13 -12.77
C SER A 131 -17.57 -7.35 -11.84
N LYS A 132 -18.28 -8.45 -12.13
CA LYS A 132 -18.19 -9.69 -11.34
C LYS A 132 -16.80 -10.33 -11.42
N HIS A 133 -16.21 -10.38 -12.62
CA HIS A 133 -14.85 -10.88 -12.82
C HIS A 133 -13.83 -10.04 -12.04
N ILE A 134 -13.93 -8.71 -12.08
CA ILE A 134 -13.04 -7.81 -11.34
C ILE A 134 -13.18 -8.02 -9.83
N HIS A 135 -14.41 -8.10 -9.29
CA HIS A 135 -14.58 -8.38 -7.87
C HIS A 135 -13.93 -9.70 -7.44
N SER A 136 -14.13 -10.77 -8.22
CA SER A 136 -13.50 -12.07 -7.93
C SER A 136 -11.97 -11.98 -8.01
N TYR A 137 -11.44 -11.32 -9.04
CA TYR A 137 -10.00 -11.07 -9.21
C TYR A 137 -9.40 -10.37 -8.00
N LEU A 138 -10.00 -9.27 -7.54
CA LEU A 138 -9.51 -8.51 -6.38
C LEU A 138 -9.59 -9.33 -5.07
N GLN A 139 -10.59 -10.20 -4.92
CA GLN A 139 -10.64 -11.12 -3.78
C GLN A 139 -9.51 -12.15 -3.81
N GLN A 140 -9.22 -12.72 -4.98
CA GLN A 140 -8.13 -13.69 -5.13
C GLN A 140 -6.77 -13.05 -4.84
N VAL A 141 -6.54 -11.80 -5.25
CA VAL A 141 -5.33 -11.04 -4.91
C VAL A 141 -5.16 -10.91 -3.39
N LYS A 142 -6.24 -10.57 -2.69
CA LYS A 142 -6.24 -10.46 -1.23
C LYS A 142 -5.97 -11.80 -0.55
N MET A 143 -6.63 -12.86 -1.01
CA MET A 143 -6.43 -14.21 -0.47
C MET A 143 -5.00 -14.70 -0.69
N ALA A 144 -4.43 -14.52 -1.88
CA ALA A 144 -3.06 -14.92 -2.17
C ALA A 144 -2.03 -14.23 -1.27
N SER A 145 -2.20 -12.92 -1.00
CA SER A 145 -1.33 -12.20 -0.07
C SER A 145 -1.47 -12.70 1.37
N LEU A 146 -2.69 -12.99 1.84
CA LEU A 146 -2.92 -13.57 3.17
C LEU A 146 -2.31 -14.97 3.28
N THR A 147 -2.48 -15.82 2.26
CA THR A 147 -1.86 -17.15 2.21
C THR A 147 -0.34 -17.05 2.26
N THR A 148 0.26 -16.17 1.46
CA THR A 148 1.70 -15.90 1.47
C THR A 148 2.18 -15.49 2.87
N GLN A 149 1.46 -14.58 3.53
CA GLN A 149 1.78 -14.14 4.89
C GLN A 149 1.68 -15.30 5.90
N GLY A 150 0.64 -16.12 5.80
CA GLY A 150 0.48 -17.32 6.63
C GLY A 150 1.60 -18.33 6.45
N ILE A 151 2.04 -18.56 5.21
CA ILE A 151 3.18 -19.45 4.89
C ILE A 151 4.47 -18.91 5.53
N ILE A 152 4.76 -17.63 5.35
CA ILE A 152 5.95 -16.98 5.93
C ILE A 152 5.95 -17.10 7.46
N GLU A 153 4.81 -16.80 8.10
CA GLU A 153 4.71 -16.82 9.56
C GLU A 153 4.72 -18.24 10.15
N SER A 154 4.25 -19.24 9.41
CA SER A 154 4.15 -20.62 9.90
C SER A 154 5.39 -21.47 9.65
N LEU A 155 6.11 -21.21 8.54
CA LEU A 155 7.16 -22.12 8.05
C LEU A 155 8.57 -21.54 8.09
N MET A 156 8.75 -20.22 8.13
CA MET A 156 10.09 -19.64 8.12
C MET A 156 10.64 -19.49 9.54
N PRO A 157 11.91 -19.88 9.79
CA PRO A 157 12.60 -19.48 11.01
C PRO A 157 12.73 -17.95 11.05
N GLN A 158 12.75 -17.36 12.24
CA GLN A 158 12.94 -15.92 12.43
C GLN A 158 14.42 -15.54 12.26
N ASP A 159 14.92 -15.69 11.04
CA ASP A 159 16.28 -15.38 10.63
C ASP A 159 16.34 -14.09 9.78
N VAL A 160 17.53 -13.76 9.29
CA VAL A 160 17.80 -12.66 8.35
C VAL A 160 16.78 -12.59 7.20
N CYS A 161 16.42 -13.71 6.57
CA CYS A 161 15.51 -13.73 5.43
C CYS A 161 14.10 -13.35 5.87
N TYR A 162 13.62 -13.94 6.96
CA TYR A 162 12.32 -13.61 7.56
C TYR A 162 12.22 -12.13 7.93
N HIS A 163 13.27 -11.56 8.54
CA HIS A 163 13.28 -10.15 8.94
C HIS A 163 13.28 -9.20 7.73
N ILE A 164 14.00 -9.51 6.67
CA ILE A 164 14.02 -8.71 5.43
C ILE A 164 12.65 -8.70 4.74
N ILE A 165 12.03 -9.87 4.60
CA ILE A 165 10.67 -10.00 4.07
C ILE A 165 9.71 -9.13 4.88
N ASN A 166 9.73 -9.26 6.22
CA ASN A 166 8.85 -8.48 7.07
C ASN A 166 9.11 -6.97 6.99
N ILE A 167 10.36 -6.53 6.91
CA ILE A 167 10.68 -5.10 6.71
C ILE A 167 10.04 -4.57 5.42
N GLY A 168 10.14 -5.32 4.31
CA GLY A 168 9.50 -4.96 3.04
C GLY A 168 7.99 -4.82 3.17
N LYS A 169 7.32 -5.81 3.78
CA LYS A 169 5.87 -5.79 4.08
C LYS A 169 5.45 -4.56 4.87
N TRP A 170 6.09 -4.31 6.01
CA TRP A 170 5.68 -3.23 6.91
C TRP A 170 5.95 -1.85 6.32
N LEU A 171 7.03 -1.68 5.54
CA LEU A 171 7.31 -0.43 4.84
C LEU A 171 6.25 -0.11 3.77
N GLU A 172 5.89 -1.08 2.91
CA GLU A 172 4.85 -0.85 1.91
C GLU A 172 3.50 -0.52 2.55
N ARG A 173 3.16 -1.20 3.65
CA ARG A 173 1.92 -0.94 4.40
C ARG A 173 1.90 0.46 5.00
N ALA A 174 3.01 0.93 5.57
CA ALA A 174 3.15 2.30 6.07
C ALA A 174 2.98 3.31 4.94
N GLU A 175 3.67 3.10 3.82
CA GLU A 175 3.62 4.01 2.67
C GLU A 175 2.22 4.11 2.08
N ASN A 176 1.53 2.98 1.93
CA ASN A 176 0.15 2.98 1.44
C ASN A 176 -0.79 3.78 2.37
N THR A 177 -0.65 3.63 3.69
CA THR A 177 -1.43 4.44 4.65
C THR A 177 -1.09 5.92 4.55
N ILE A 178 0.19 6.27 4.37
CA ILE A 178 0.60 7.67 4.15
C ILE A 178 -0.06 8.24 2.88
N ARG A 179 -0.05 7.50 1.76
CA ARG A 179 -0.72 7.91 0.51
C ARG A 179 -2.22 8.12 0.70
N ILE A 180 -2.91 7.20 1.38
CA ILE A 180 -4.35 7.31 1.69
C ILE A 180 -4.64 8.54 2.56
N VAL A 181 -3.85 8.76 3.61
CA VAL A 181 -4.01 9.91 4.50
C VAL A 181 -3.77 11.22 3.75
N ASN A 182 -2.73 11.28 2.92
CA ASN A 182 -2.42 12.44 2.10
C ASN A 182 -3.57 12.83 1.17
N GLU A 183 -4.13 11.85 0.45
CA GLU A 183 -5.27 12.11 -0.43
C GLU A 183 -6.54 12.50 0.33
N ALA A 184 -6.79 11.90 1.50
CA ALA A 184 -7.91 12.30 2.34
C ALA A 184 -7.79 13.76 2.83
N CYS A 185 -6.57 14.23 3.13
CA CYS A 185 -6.26 15.62 3.43
C CYS A 185 -6.46 16.53 2.22
N GLU A 186 -6.04 16.13 1.03
CA GLU A 186 -6.23 16.90 -0.20
C GLU A 186 -7.71 17.15 -0.51
N ILE A 187 -8.55 16.12 -0.41
CA ILE A 187 -9.99 16.24 -0.64
C ILE A 187 -10.60 17.22 0.37
N THR A 188 -10.23 17.10 1.65
CA THR A 188 -10.70 18.00 2.71
C THR A 188 -10.34 19.44 2.42
N ASN A 189 -9.11 19.71 2.00
CA ASN A 189 -8.63 21.06 1.66
C ASN A 189 -9.37 21.66 0.45
N ARG A 190 -9.72 20.87 -0.57
CA ARG A 190 -10.47 21.34 -1.75
C ARG A 190 -11.91 21.71 -1.39
N ILE A 191 -12.57 20.90 -0.56
CA ILE A 191 -13.96 21.10 -0.13
C ILE A 191 -14.13 22.43 0.64
N ILE A 192 -13.16 22.78 1.48
CA ILE A 192 -13.22 23.98 2.33
C ILE A 192 -13.04 25.27 1.53
N LYS A 193 -12.15 25.25 0.52
CA LYS A 193 -12.04 26.37 -0.43
C LYS A 193 -13.34 26.59 -1.24
N GLY A 194 -14.22 25.59 -1.29
CA GLY A 194 -15.50 25.61 -2.00
C GLY A 194 -16.74 25.91 -1.15
N ASN A 195 -16.61 26.32 0.11
CA ASN A 195 -17.74 26.68 1.01
C ASN A 195 -18.78 25.56 1.29
N LYS A 196 -18.41 24.27 1.25
CA LYS A 196 -19.28 23.17 1.72
C LYS A 196 -18.65 22.44 2.90
N ILE A 197 -19.36 22.40 4.03
CA ILE A 197 -18.90 21.78 5.27
C ILE A 197 -19.21 20.28 5.20
N GLU A 198 -18.30 19.48 4.65
CA GLU A 198 -18.40 18.00 4.69
C GLU A 198 -17.08 17.37 5.17
N HIS A 199 -16.57 17.82 6.33
CA HIS A 199 -15.41 17.22 7.01
C HIS A 199 -15.61 15.77 7.45
N PHE A 200 -16.85 15.24 7.40
CA PHE A 200 -17.21 13.92 7.91
C PHE A 200 -16.83 12.78 6.95
N HIS A 201 -16.89 13.00 5.64
CA HIS A 201 -16.76 11.94 4.63
C HIS A 201 -15.32 11.48 4.35
N CYS A 202 -14.33 12.36 4.55
CA CYS A 202 -12.94 12.07 4.19
C CYS A 202 -12.27 11.05 5.14
N GLY A 203 -12.47 11.21 6.44
CA GLY A 203 -11.97 10.24 7.44
C GLY A 203 -12.63 8.86 7.28
N HIS A 204 -13.93 8.81 6.96
CA HIS A 204 -14.61 7.55 6.72
C HIS A 204 -14.05 6.79 5.52
N SER A 205 -13.84 7.50 4.42
CA SER A 205 -13.24 6.93 3.21
C SER A 205 -11.83 6.39 3.48
N ALA A 206 -10.99 7.16 4.19
CA ALA A 206 -9.65 6.71 4.56
C ALA A 206 -9.68 5.40 5.39
N LEU A 207 -10.58 5.31 6.38
CA LEU A 207 -10.75 4.10 7.19
C LEU A 207 -11.21 2.89 6.37
N GLN A 208 -12.11 3.08 5.40
CA GLN A 208 -12.54 1.99 4.52
C GLN A 208 -11.37 1.49 3.67
N LEU A 209 -10.58 2.41 3.09
CA LEU A 209 -9.43 2.08 2.23
C LEU A 209 -8.34 1.29 2.98
N VAL A 210 -8.14 1.54 4.28
CA VAL A 210 -7.23 0.74 5.11
C VAL A 210 -7.92 -0.43 5.83
N ASN A 211 -9.20 -0.69 5.59
CA ASN A 211 -10.01 -1.68 6.35
C ASN A 211 -9.93 -1.50 7.88
N GLY A 212 -9.86 -0.25 8.33
CA GLY A 212 -9.67 0.13 9.74
C GLY A 212 -10.97 0.39 10.50
N HIS A 213 -12.12 0.38 9.83
CA HIS A 213 -13.40 0.78 10.43
C HIS A 213 -13.72 0.01 11.73
N ASN A 214 -13.62 -1.31 11.70
CA ASN A 214 -13.89 -2.15 12.86
C ASN A 214 -12.86 -1.98 13.99
N ALA A 215 -11.58 -1.78 13.64
CA ALA A 215 -10.53 -1.55 14.63
C ALA A 215 -10.72 -0.19 15.31
N TYR A 216 -11.06 0.84 14.54
CA TYR A 216 -11.36 2.18 15.03
C TYR A 216 -12.55 2.18 15.99
N LEU A 217 -13.68 1.58 15.61
CA LEU A 217 -14.88 1.53 16.47
C LEU A 217 -14.68 0.75 17.77
N LYS A 218 -13.71 -0.17 17.83
CA LYS A 218 -13.36 -0.86 19.09
C LYS A 218 -12.62 0.03 20.07
N GLN A 219 -11.90 1.04 19.59
CA GLN A 219 -11.08 1.93 20.42
C GLN A 219 -11.75 3.29 20.66
N ALA A 220 -12.32 3.87 19.62
CA ALA A 220 -13.08 5.10 19.67
C ALA A 220 -14.53 4.79 20.04
N ARG A 221 -15.06 5.50 21.06
CA ARG A 221 -16.46 5.45 21.54
C ARG A 221 -17.48 5.41 20.38
N PRO A 222 -18.73 4.94 20.58
CA PRO A 222 -19.67 4.54 19.51
C PRO A 222 -20.10 5.61 18.48
N LYS A 223 -19.55 6.83 18.51
CA LYS A 223 -19.72 7.84 17.46
C LYS A 223 -18.40 8.09 16.75
N MET A 224 -18.45 7.97 15.43
CA MET A 224 -17.33 8.28 14.56
C MET A 224 -17.01 9.78 14.59
N ASP A 225 -15.89 10.16 15.20
CA ASP A 225 -15.34 11.52 15.09
C ASP A 225 -14.29 11.57 13.98
N SER A 226 -14.52 12.35 12.92
CA SER A 226 -13.56 12.47 11.81
C SER A 226 -12.22 13.07 12.24
N ARG A 227 -12.19 13.84 13.33
CA ARG A 227 -10.96 14.42 13.91
C ARG A 227 -10.05 13.36 14.53
N GLN A 228 -10.62 12.24 14.96
CA GLN A 228 -9.88 11.14 15.61
C GLN A 228 -9.41 10.09 14.61
N VAL A 229 -9.89 10.12 13.37
CA VAL A 229 -9.48 9.17 12.33
C VAL A 229 -8.02 9.34 11.96
N LEU A 230 -7.56 10.57 11.71
CA LEU A 230 -6.15 10.81 11.38
C LEU A 230 -5.21 10.39 12.52
N PRO A 231 -5.45 10.80 13.79
CA PRO A 231 -4.68 10.30 14.91
C PRO A 231 -4.61 8.78 15.00
N PHE A 232 -5.73 8.09 14.75
CA PHE A 232 -5.76 6.64 14.71
C PHE A 232 -4.89 6.06 13.58
N LEU A 233 -5.00 6.58 12.36
CA LEU A 233 -4.23 6.09 11.21
C LEU A 233 -2.73 6.41 11.31
N VAL A 234 -2.35 7.51 11.96
CA VAL A 234 -0.95 7.94 12.07
C VAL A 234 -0.28 7.34 13.30
N SER A 235 -0.91 7.44 14.47
CA SER A 235 -0.24 7.27 15.76
C SER A 235 -0.63 6.03 16.55
N ASP A 236 -1.70 5.32 16.18
CA ASP A 236 -2.11 4.14 16.94
C ASP A 236 -0.99 3.08 16.93
N SER A 237 -0.63 2.54 18.10
CA SER A 237 0.49 1.59 18.22
C SER A 237 0.05 0.12 18.14
N THR A 238 -1.23 -0.14 17.90
CA THR A 238 -1.85 -1.47 17.96
C THR A 238 -2.51 -1.90 16.64
N PHE A 239 -2.92 -0.95 15.80
CA PHE A 239 -3.59 -1.17 14.53
C PHE A 239 -2.55 -1.49 13.45
N PRO A 240 -2.57 -2.70 12.82
CA PRO A 240 -1.50 -3.14 11.92
C PRO A 240 -1.28 -2.29 10.67
N ARG A 241 -2.20 -1.39 10.34
CA ARG A 241 -2.10 -0.49 9.19
C ARG A 241 -1.86 0.97 9.59
N SER A 242 -1.75 1.28 10.88
CA SER A 242 -1.30 2.61 11.27
C SER A 242 0.17 2.79 10.92
N ILE A 243 0.56 4.04 10.66
CA ILE A 243 1.95 4.38 10.30
C ILE A 243 2.88 4.02 11.48
N ARG A 244 2.51 4.42 12.70
CA ARG A 244 3.27 4.12 13.92
C ARG A 244 3.50 2.63 14.12
N TYR A 245 2.47 1.80 13.98
CA TYR A 245 2.61 0.34 14.16
C TYR A 245 3.59 -0.23 13.15
N CYS A 246 3.44 0.14 11.88
CA CYS A 246 4.29 -0.36 10.81
C CYS A 246 5.76 0.04 11.02
N LEU A 247 6.03 1.31 11.35
CA LEU A 247 7.40 1.78 11.62
C LEU A 247 8.01 1.09 12.85
N ASN A 248 7.23 0.86 13.90
CA ASN A 248 7.69 0.10 15.06
C ASN A 248 8.09 -1.35 14.68
N LYS A 249 7.33 -1.99 13.77
CA LYS A 249 7.67 -3.33 13.27
C LYS A 249 8.92 -3.32 12.41
N VAL A 250 9.11 -2.31 11.55
CA VAL A 250 10.34 -2.16 10.76
C VAL A 250 11.55 -1.96 11.66
N ASN A 251 11.45 -1.08 12.66
CA ASN A 251 12.54 -0.83 13.61
C ASN A 251 12.94 -2.10 14.37
N ARG A 252 11.96 -2.89 14.84
CA ARG A 252 12.22 -4.20 15.46
C ARG A 252 12.91 -5.15 14.50
N GLY A 253 12.48 -5.23 13.24
CA GLY A 253 13.13 -6.05 12.22
C GLY A 253 14.60 -5.66 12.01
N ILE A 254 14.90 -4.36 11.95
CA ILE A 254 16.28 -3.87 11.80
C ILE A 254 17.13 -4.22 13.02
N GLN A 255 16.60 -4.11 14.24
CA GLN A 255 17.30 -4.51 15.46
C GLN A 255 17.66 -6.00 15.44
N GLN A 256 16.77 -6.87 14.96
CA GLN A 256 17.09 -8.30 14.85
C GLN A 256 18.18 -8.57 13.79
N LEU A 257 18.14 -7.87 12.66
CA LEU A 257 19.21 -7.96 11.66
C LEU A 257 20.58 -7.54 12.24
N GLU A 258 20.63 -6.54 13.14
CA GLU A 258 21.86 -6.17 13.83
C GLU A 258 22.37 -7.28 14.75
N ASN A 259 21.46 -7.88 15.54
CA ASN A 259 21.80 -8.95 16.48
C ASN A 259 22.34 -10.20 15.75
N GLU A 260 21.84 -10.49 14.55
CA GLU A 260 22.30 -11.61 13.72
C GLU A 260 23.58 -11.32 12.92
N GLY A 261 24.21 -10.15 13.11
CA GLY A 261 25.47 -9.80 12.48
C GLY A 261 25.36 -9.24 11.06
N ALA A 262 24.16 -8.88 10.59
CA ALA A 262 23.93 -8.26 9.29
C ALA A 262 24.19 -6.73 9.28
N PHE A 263 25.30 -6.30 9.90
CA PHE A 263 25.63 -4.90 10.21
C PHE A 263 25.70 -3.94 9.01
N VAL A 264 26.01 -4.44 7.81
CA VAL A 264 26.16 -3.60 6.60
C VAL A 264 24.80 -3.11 6.10
N TYR A 265 23.74 -3.91 6.22
CA TYR A 265 22.39 -3.53 5.80
C TYR A 265 21.71 -2.64 6.83
N SER A 266 21.89 -2.96 8.12
CA SER A 266 21.21 -2.26 9.20
C SER A 266 21.63 -0.79 9.29
N ARG A 267 22.91 -0.45 9.07
CA ARG A 267 23.41 0.92 9.29
C ARG A 267 22.76 1.97 8.38
N GLN A 268 22.61 1.66 7.09
CA GLN A 268 21.96 2.57 6.13
C GLN A 268 20.44 2.62 6.36
N LEU A 269 19.80 1.47 6.58
CA LEU A 269 18.38 1.39 6.87
C LEU A 269 18.01 2.14 8.16
N LYS A 270 18.86 2.08 9.19
CA LYS A 270 18.64 2.72 10.49
C LYS A 270 18.70 4.24 10.41
N VAL A 271 19.56 4.83 9.58
CA VAL A 271 19.60 6.28 9.37
C VAL A 271 18.28 6.76 8.76
N VAL A 272 17.84 6.11 7.68
CA VAL A 272 16.56 6.45 7.01
C VAL A 272 15.37 6.21 7.94
N MET A 273 15.38 5.11 8.69
CA MET A 273 14.30 4.79 9.62
C MET A 273 14.22 5.72 10.81
N ASN A 274 15.36 6.12 11.39
CA ASN A 274 15.38 7.07 12.50
C ASN A 274 14.83 8.43 12.04
N ASP A 275 15.21 8.89 10.84
CA ASP A 275 14.67 10.10 10.24
C ASP A 275 13.15 10.01 10.03
N LEU A 276 12.65 8.90 9.47
CA LEU A 276 11.21 8.68 9.29
C LEU A 276 10.44 8.63 10.62
N VAL A 277 10.96 7.92 11.62
CA VAL A 277 10.35 7.83 12.95
C VAL A 277 10.35 9.21 13.63
N GLU A 278 11.43 9.96 13.51
CA GLU A 278 11.54 11.32 14.04
C GLU A 278 10.55 12.27 13.35
N ARG A 279 10.41 12.21 12.03
CA ARG A 279 9.40 12.96 11.28
C ARG A 279 7.98 12.57 11.72
N CYS A 280 7.70 11.29 11.90
CA CYS A 280 6.40 10.82 12.41
C CYS A 280 6.14 11.22 13.87
N ASN A 281 7.18 11.40 14.69
CA ASN A 281 7.05 11.94 16.05
C ASN A 281 6.83 13.46 16.04
N LYS A 282 7.47 14.18 15.10
CA LYS A 282 7.37 15.64 14.94
C LYS A 282 6.03 16.08 14.38
N LEU A 283 5.37 15.22 13.60
CA LEU A 283 3.96 15.29 13.31
C LEU A 283 3.16 15.26 14.63
N LYS A 284 2.96 16.43 15.26
CA LYS A 284 2.20 16.57 16.51
C LYS A 284 0.73 16.19 16.27
N VAL A 285 0.43 14.90 16.43
CA VAL A 285 -0.87 14.31 16.13
C VAL A 285 -1.98 14.81 17.07
N GLU A 286 -1.62 15.24 18.28
CA GLU A 286 -2.56 15.61 19.35
C GLU A 286 -3.46 16.82 19.02
N ASN A 287 -3.13 17.60 17.97
CA ASN A 287 -3.95 18.71 17.48
C ASN A 287 -4.09 18.73 15.93
N MET A 288 -3.92 17.59 15.26
CA MET A 288 -3.99 17.52 13.79
C MET A 288 -5.39 17.88 13.27
N ASN A 289 -5.51 19.09 12.71
CA ASN A 289 -6.58 19.39 11.77
C ASN A 289 -6.13 18.93 10.37
N LEU A 290 -7.05 18.43 9.54
CA LEU A 290 -6.75 17.98 8.15
C LEU A 290 -6.13 19.09 7.25
N MET A 291 -6.03 20.30 7.78
CA MET A 291 -5.73 21.56 7.09
C MET A 291 -4.24 21.81 6.86
N ASP A 292 -3.38 21.46 7.82
CA ASP A 292 -2.08 22.14 7.96
C ASP A 292 -0.87 21.33 7.45
N HIS A 293 -1.04 20.04 7.14
CA HIS A 293 0.10 19.11 7.08
C HIS A 293 0.37 18.44 5.72
N LYS A 294 -0.12 19.01 4.62
CA LYS A 294 0.17 18.50 3.26
C LYS A 294 1.68 18.36 3.02
N SER A 295 2.46 19.40 3.35
CA SER A 295 3.93 19.39 3.20
C SER A 295 4.56 18.23 3.95
N ASP A 296 4.08 17.97 5.16
CA ASP A 296 4.74 17.06 6.10
C ASP A 296 4.54 15.59 5.67
N PHE A 297 3.34 15.24 5.16
CA PHE A 297 3.09 13.91 4.60
C PHE A 297 3.77 13.72 3.24
N PHE A 298 3.81 14.74 2.38
CA PHE A 298 4.59 14.68 1.14
C PHE A 298 6.09 14.56 1.39
N GLU A 299 6.63 15.21 2.43
CA GLU A 299 8.04 15.09 2.84
C GLU A 299 8.36 13.74 3.45
N LEU A 300 7.41 13.08 4.11
CA LEU A 300 7.55 11.67 4.51
C LEU A 300 7.70 10.73 3.30
N ILE A 301 7.01 11.03 2.19
CA ILE A 301 7.08 10.24 0.94
C ILE A 301 8.34 10.61 0.11
N LYS A 302 8.75 11.88 0.09
CA LYS A 302 9.78 12.44 -0.81
C LYS A 302 11.26 12.17 -0.45
N GLY A 303 11.57 11.33 0.53
CA GLY A 303 12.95 10.82 0.62
C GLY A 303 13.32 10.17 -0.72
N ASP A 304 14.38 10.66 -1.40
CA ASP A 304 14.80 10.36 -2.78
C ASP A 304 15.03 8.86 -3.13
N SER A 305 14.65 7.94 -2.23
CA SER A 305 14.87 6.51 -2.29
C SER A 305 13.66 5.66 -2.74
N TRP A 306 12.42 6.16 -2.73
CA TRP A 306 11.23 5.28 -2.83
C TRP A 306 10.66 5.08 -4.25
N ASN A 307 10.79 6.07 -5.13
CA ASN A 307 10.31 6.00 -6.53
C ASN A 307 11.35 5.43 -7.52
N ASN A 308 12.59 5.17 -7.07
CA ASN A 308 13.60 4.47 -7.86
C ASN A 308 13.50 2.97 -7.64
N ALA A 309 12.33 2.38 -7.96
CA ALA A 309 12.32 1.00 -8.42
C ALA A 309 13.31 0.90 -9.59
N PRO A 310 14.12 -0.16 -9.71
CA PRO A 310 15.21 -0.22 -10.68
C PRO A 310 14.67 -0.07 -12.10
N LYS A 311 14.78 1.14 -12.65
CA LYS A 311 14.68 1.39 -14.08
C LYS A 311 15.79 0.56 -14.73
N LYS A 312 15.41 -0.57 -15.34
CA LYS A 312 16.22 -1.47 -16.16
C LYS A 312 17.47 -2.06 -15.48
N ARG A 313 17.42 -3.37 -15.20
CA ARG A 313 18.47 -4.33 -15.63
C ARG A 313 17.82 -5.70 -15.88
N ILE A 314 17.05 -5.79 -16.96
CA ILE A 314 16.94 -7.05 -17.70
C ILE A 314 18.05 -6.94 -18.76
N GLY A 315 19.09 -7.72 -18.55
CA GLY A 315 20.29 -7.87 -19.37
C GLY A 315 21.07 -9.02 -18.79
#